data_AF-A0ABD1XSC9-F1
#
_entry.id   AF-A0ABD1XSC9-F1
#
_cell.length_a   1.000
_cell.length_b   1.000
_cell.length_c   1.000
_cell.angle_alpha   90.00
_cell.angle_beta   90.00
_cell.angle_gamma   90.00
#
_symmetry.space_group_name_H-M   'P 1'
#
loop_
_entity.id
_entity.type
_entity.pdbx_description
1 polymer ?
#
loop_
_entity_poly.entity_id
_entity_poly.type
_entity_poly.pdbx_seq_one_letter_code
_entity_poly.pdbx_strand_id
1 'polypeptide(L)'
;MVDVVEKKRGPSPPKGPAVGRGAPGGGIGIDPVSANRIWTEHCTKVEARITLPGDFQFNPSTISKEEFQKAQEYVERYSMVKAIQKPPPEKYDLPQTTSQDYGWEPLPLVPPNPLFNYDNNQCEITKFASNYFALMHTTPFSKKKPIVDLIKNLKTPPSKAAAGDIKS
;
A
#
# COMPACT_ATOMS: atom_id res chain seq x y z
N MET A 1 28.76 -35.31 35.72
CA MET A 1 27.39 -35.61 35.28
C MET A 1 26.88 -34.37 34.59
N VAL A 2 26.58 -34.46 33.29
CA VAL A 2 26.21 -33.33 32.43
C VAL A 2 24.70 -33.40 32.24
N ASP A 3 23.97 -32.42 32.79
CA ASP A 3 22.54 -32.30 32.53
C ASP A 3 22.31 -31.56 31.21
N VAL A 4 21.69 -32.27 30.27
CA VAL A 4 21.29 -31.79 28.94
C VAL A 4 19.95 -31.08 29.07
N VAL A 5 19.94 -29.76 28.91
CA VAL A 5 18.72 -28.96 28.90
C VAL A 5 18.04 -29.07 27.53
N GLU A 6 16.88 -29.74 27.49
CA GLU A 6 16.02 -29.85 26.30
C GLU A 6 15.43 -28.49 25.91
N LYS A 7 15.80 -28.02 24.72
CA LYS A 7 15.27 -26.79 24.11
C LYS A 7 13.93 -27.10 23.42
N LYS A 8 12.80 -26.81 24.08
CA LYS A 8 11.45 -26.89 23.48
C LYS A 8 11.38 -26.00 22.23
N ARG A 9 11.19 -26.61 21.06
CA ARG A 9 10.90 -25.90 19.79
C ARG A 9 9.44 -25.46 19.79
N GLY A 10 9.19 -24.17 19.53
CA GLY A 10 7.84 -23.62 19.39
C GLY A 10 7.10 -24.16 18.15
N PRO A 11 5.78 -23.90 18.04
CA PRO A 11 4.95 -24.46 16.97
C PRO A 11 5.31 -23.90 15.59
N SER A 12 5.40 -24.80 14.62
CA SER A 12 5.66 -24.54 13.21
C SER A 12 4.59 -23.64 12.58
N PRO A 13 4.93 -22.79 11.59
CA PRO A 13 3.93 -22.02 10.86
C PRO A 13 2.98 -22.95 10.07
N PRO A 14 1.72 -22.52 9.83
CA PRO A 14 0.73 -23.32 9.15
C PRO A 14 1.21 -23.66 7.72
N LYS A 15 1.17 -24.95 7.39
CA LYS A 15 1.41 -25.44 6.03
C LYS A 15 0.43 -24.74 5.09
N GLY A 16 0.95 -23.98 4.13
CA GLY A 16 0.19 -23.52 2.98
C GLY A 16 -0.46 -24.68 2.23
N PRO A 17 -1.44 -24.41 1.35
CA PRO A 17 -2.22 -25.46 0.71
C PRO A 17 -1.28 -26.42 0.00
N ALA A 18 -1.47 -27.71 0.27
CA ALA A 18 -0.71 -28.77 -0.34
C ALA A 18 -0.86 -28.68 -1.86
N VAL A 19 0.23 -28.35 -2.55
CA VAL A 19 0.33 -28.54 -3.99
C VAL A 19 0.34 -30.05 -4.22
N GLY A 20 -0.86 -30.63 -4.27
CA GLY A 20 -1.08 -32.02 -4.61
C GLY A 20 -0.53 -32.26 -6.00
N ARG A 21 0.39 -33.20 -6.13
CA ARG A 21 0.66 -33.86 -7.41
C ARG A 21 -0.59 -34.67 -7.75
N GLY A 22 -1.52 -34.05 -8.47
CA GLY A 22 -2.72 -34.71 -8.98
C GLY A 22 -2.39 -35.55 -10.21
N ALA A 23 -2.78 -36.82 -10.16
CA ALA A 23 -2.98 -37.68 -11.32
C ALA A 23 -4.09 -37.12 -12.26
N PRO A 24 -4.13 -37.55 -13.53
CA PRO A 24 -4.87 -36.86 -14.58
C PRO A 24 -6.36 -37.19 -14.52
N GLY A 25 -7.19 -36.14 -14.52
CA GLY A 25 -8.63 -36.25 -14.78
C GLY A 25 -9.49 -35.69 -13.65
N GLY A 26 -10.31 -34.70 -13.97
CA GLY A 26 -11.49 -34.34 -13.16
C GLY A 26 -11.46 -32.97 -12.50
N GLY A 27 -11.20 -31.92 -13.28
CA GLY A 27 -11.52 -30.55 -12.89
C GLY A 27 -11.28 -29.67 -14.10
N ILE A 28 -12.21 -28.78 -14.43
CA ILE A 28 -12.00 -27.72 -15.44
C ILE A 28 -11.03 -26.71 -14.80
N GLY A 29 -9.79 -27.17 -14.59
CA GLY A 29 -8.67 -26.36 -14.18
C GLY A 29 -8.28 -25.56 -15.39
N ILE A 30 -8.50 -24.25 -15.33
CA ILE A 30 -8.02 -23.32 -16.34
C ILE A 30 -6.54 -23.66 -16.58
N ASP A 31 -6.21 -23.96 -17.83
CA ASP A 31 -4.85 -24.30 -18.21
C ASP A 31 -3.89 -23.22 -17.70
N PRO A 32 -2.72 -23.58 -17.11
CA PRO A 32 -1.81 -22.62 -16.51
C PRO A 32 -1.40 -21.48 -17.45
N VAL A 33 -1.32 -21.71 -18.77
CA VAL A 33 -1.02 -20.64 -19.74
C VAL A 33 -2.20 -19.68 -19.84
N SER A 34 -3.41 -20.22 -19.85
CA SER A 34 -4.66 -19.45 -19.84
C SER A 34 -4.84 -18.63 -18.55
N ALA A 35 -4.49 -19.21 -17.39
CA ALA A 35 -4.52 -18.52 -16.11
C ALA A 35 -3.51 -17.34 -16.07
N ASN A 36 -2.30 -17.57 -16.58
CA ASN A 36 -1.29 -16.52 -16.71
C ASN A 36 -1.73 -15.42 -17.67
N ARG A 37 -2.39 -15.76 -18.77
CA ARG A 37 -2.92 -14.78 -19.73
C ARG A 37 -4.01 -13.90 -19.10
N ILE A 38 -4.95 -14.49 -18.37
CA ILE A 38 -5.98 -13.76 -17.64
C ILE A 38 -5.35 -12.81 -16.61
N TRP A 39 -4.32 -13.28 -15.90
CA TRP A 39 -3.59 -12.46 -14.94
C TRP A 39 -2.86 -11.29 -15.62
N THR A 40 -2.21 -11.51 -16.76
CA THR A 40 -1.56 -10.43 -17.51
C THR A 40 -2.58 -9.39 -17.98
N GLU A 41 -3.73 -9.81 -18.52
CA GLU A 41 -4.79 -8.88 -18.92
C GLU A 41 -5.37 -8.09 -17.74
N HIS A 42 -5.49 -8.73 -16.57
CA HIS A 42 -5.91 -8.06 -15.34
C HIS A 42 -4.88 -7.01 -14.89
N CYS A 43 -3.59 -7.36 -14.84
CA CYS A 43 -2.52 -6.41 -14.51
C CYS A 43 -2.49 -5.24 -15.49
N THR A 44 -2.63 -5.48 -16.80
CA THR A 44 -2.69 -4.40 -17.81
C THR A 44 -3.90 -3.49 -17.59
N LYS A 45 -5.07 -4.03 -17.23
CA LYS A 45 -6.28 -3.21 -16.93
C LYS A 45 -6.12 -2.37 -15.66
N VAL A 46 -5.47 -2.90 -14.64
CA VAL A 46 -5.16 -2.19 -13.38
C VAL A 46 -4.14 -1.09 -13.61
N GLU A 47 -3.05 -1.37 -14.34
CA GLU A 47 -2.01 -0.39 -14.70
C GLU A 47 -2.55 0.71 -15.60
N ALA A 48 -3.39 0.35 -16.57
CA ALA A 48 -4.02 1.31 -17.48
C ALA A 48 -5.06 2.21 -16.79
N ARG A 49 -5.38 2.00 -15.50
CA ARG A 49 -6.46 2.70 -14.77
C ARG A 49 -7.67 2.92 -15.65
N ILE A 50 -8.11 1.88 -16.37
CA ILE A 50 -9.33 1.98 -17.17
C ILE A 50 -10.46 2.02 -16.17
N THR A 51 -10.77 3.22 -15.69
CA THR A 51 -12.10 3.57 -15.21
C THR A 51 -13.00 3.25 -16.38
N LEU A 52 -13.63 2.08 -16.37
CA LEU A 52 -14.74 1.80 -17.26
C LEU A 52 -15.70 2.98 -17.04
N PRO A 53 -15.99 3.80 -18.05
CA PRO A 53 -16.93 4.90 -17.90
C PRO A 53 -18.32 4.29 -17.74
N GLY A 54 -18.63 3.85 -16.53
CA GLY A 54 -19.99 3.63 -16.10
C GLY A 54 -20.55 5.00 -15.73
N ASP A 55 -21.81 5.22 -16.06
CA ASP A 55 -22.54 6.49 -15.81
C ASP A 55 -22.57 6.92 -14.32
N PHE A 56 -22.08 6.07 -13.42
CA PHE A 56 -22.03 6.28 -11.97
C PHE A 56 -20.60 6.27 -11.37
N GLN A 57 -19.54 6.35 -12.18
CA GLN A 57 -18.18 6.48 -11.65
C GLN A 57 -17.82 7.95 -11.43
N PHE A 58 -17.81 8.35 -10.16
CA PHE A 58 -17.31 9.66 -9.74
C PHE A 58 -15.79 9.65 -9.85
N ASN A 59 -15.23 10.32 -10.85
CA ASN A 59 -13.79 10.50 -10.95
C ASN A 59 -13.40 11.76 -10.14
N PRO A 60 -12.76 11.63 -8.97
CA PRO A 60 -12.43 12.78 -8.13
C PRO A 60 -11.39 13.72 -8.77
N SER A 61 -10.69 13.28 -9.82
CA SER A 61 -9.71 14.13 -10.53
C SER A 61 -10.30 14.94 -11.69
N THR A 62 -11.52 14.66 -12.13
CA THR A 62 -12.19 15.45 -13.18
C THR A 62 -12.98 16.63 -12.65
N ILE A 63 -13.23 16.68 -11.34
CA ILE A 63 -13.97 17.77 -10.71
C ILE A 63 -13.00 18.89 -10.38
N SER A 64 -13.28 20.06 -10.94
CA SER A 64 -12.54 21.26 -10.61
C SER A 64 -12.83 21.70 -9.17
N LYS A 65 -11.85 22.37 -8.54
CA LYS A 65 -12.02 22.90 -7.19
C LYS A 65 -13.22 23.85 -7.07
N GLU A 66 -13.51 24.58 -8.14
CA GLU A 66 -14.62 25.53 -8.23
C GLU A 66 -15.98 24.81 -8.25
N GLU A 67 -16.12 23.75 -9.04
CA GLU A 67 -17.32 22.91 -9.06
C GLU A 67 -17.56 22.23 -7.71
N PHE A 68 -16.49 21.76 -7.06
CA PHE A 68 -16.57 21.18 -5.72
C PHE A 68 -17.08 22.20 -4.70
N GLN A 69 -16.55 23.43 -4.70
CA GLN A 69 -17.01 24.50 -3.81
C GLN A 69 -18.47 24.86 -4.06
N LYS A 70 -18.88 25.01 -5.33
CA LYS A 70 -20.27 25.30 -5.70
C LYS A 70 -21.23 24.19 -5.28
N ALA A 71 -20.83 22.93 -5.43
CA ALA A 71 -21.59 21.79 -4.97
C ALA A 71 -21.71 21.79 -3.43
N GLN A 72 -20.63 22.11 -2.73
CA GLN A 72 -20.63 22.23 -1.28
C GLN A 72 -21.57 23.34 -0.78
N GLU A 73 -21.52 24.54 -1.39
CA GLU A 73 -22.44 25.64 -1.08
C GLU A 73 -23.91 25.27 -1.34
N TYR A 74 -24.18 24.53 -2.42
CA TYR A 74 -25.51 24.04 -2.73
C TYR A 74 -26.01 23.08 -1.63
N VAL A 75 -25.18 22.12 -1.24
CA VAL A 75 -25.50 21.19 -0.14
C VAL A 75 -25.71 21.95 1.16
N GLU A 76 -24.87 22.93 1.50
CA GLU A 76 -25.03 23.73 2.72
C GLU A 76 -26.31 24.57 2.72
N ARG A 77 -26.73 25.07 1.56
CA ARG A 77 -27.97 25.85 1.42
C ARG A 77 -29.23 25.01 1.57
N TYR A 78 -29.26 23.82 0.97
CA TYR A 78 -30.47 23.00 0.88
C TYR A 78 -30.51 21.86 1.90
N SER A 79 -29.40 21.52 2.55
CA SER A 79 -29.41 20.53 3.62
C SER A 79 -30.02 21.12 4.89
N MET A 80 -30.99 20.43 5.46
CA MET A 80 -31.50 20.75 6.80
C MET A 80 -30.44 20.48 7.88
N VAL A 81 -29.48 19.59 7.58
CA VAL A 81 -28.39 19.22 8.47
C VAL A 81 -27.20 20.14 8.21
N LYS A 82 -27.21 21.30 8.83
CA LYS A 82 -26.02 22.16 8.91
C LYS A 82 -24.89 21.35 9.57
N ALA A 83 -23.71 21.35 8.96
CA ALA A 83 -22.51 20.65 9.44
C ALA A 83 -22.56 19.10 9.36
N ILE A 84 -22.81 18.54 8.16
CA ILE A 84 -22.55 17.11 7.91
C ILE A 84 -21.05 16.78 8.03
N GLN A 85 -20.18 17.72 7.61
CA GLN A 85 -18.74 17.49 7.48
C GLN A 85 -17.92 17.82 8.74
N LYS A 86 -18.54 18.44 9.76
CA LYS A 86 -17.81 18.76 11.00
C LYS A 86 -17.77 17.54 11.91
N PRO A 87 -16.67 17.34 12.67
CA PRO A 87 -16.62 16.28 13.67
C PRO A 87 -17.69 16.51 14.75
N PRO A 88 -18.20 15.45 15.40
CA PRO A 88 -19.28 15.55 16.38
C PRO A 88 -19.08 16.62 17.50
N PRO A 89 -17.87 16.80 18.07
CA PRO A 89 -17.62 17.82 19.09
C PRO A 89 -17.78 19.27 18.60
N GLU A 90 -17.65 19.52 17.29
CA GLU A 90 -17.92 20.85 16.72
C GLU A 90 -19.40 21.05 16.36
N LYS A 91 -20.16 19.97 16.30
CA LYS A 91 -21.56 19.96 15.88
C LYS A 91 -22.52 20.05 17.07
N TYR A 92 -22.16 19.44 18.20
CA TYR A 92 -22.99 19.41 19.40
C TYR A 92 -22.15 19.83 20.60
N ASP A 93 -22.80 20.43 21.61
CA ASP A 93 -22.11 20.86 22.84
C ASP A 93 -21.76 19.66 23.75
N LEU A 94 -22.50 18.56 23.62
CA LEU A 94 -22.39 17.35 24.47
C LEU A 94 -22.60 16.08 23.62
N PRO A 95 -22.01 14.94 24.02
CA PRO A 95 -22.23 13.66 23.34
C PRO A 95 -23.69 13.25 23.46
N GLN A 96 -24.32 12.92 22.33
CA GLN A 96 -25.72 12.50 22.29
C GLN A 96 -25.89 10.99 22.56
N THR A 97 -24.84 10.21 22.31
CA THR A 97 -24.83 8.75 22.52
C THR A 97 -23.63 8.32 23.34
N THR A 98 -23.75 7.19 24.04
CA THR A 98 -22.63 6.60 24.80
C THR A 98 -21.43 6.26 23.93
N SER A 99 -21.66 5.92 22.65
CA SER A 99 -20.59 5.71 21.69
C SER A 99 -19.83 6.99 21.31
N GLN A 100 -20.47 8.15 21.36
CA GLN A 100 -19.84 9.45 21.10
C GLN A 100 -19.01 9.94 22.28
N ASP A 101 -19.34 9.50 23.50
CA ASP A 101 -18.58 9.82 24.71
C ASP A 101 -17.12 9.34 24.60
N TYR A 102 -16.92 8.18 23.95
CA TYR A 102 -15.59 7.68 23.62
C TYR A 102 -14.93 8.54 22.53
N GLY A 103 -13.98 9.38 22.94
CA GLY A 103 -13.24 10.27 22.04
C GLY A 103 -13.93 11.60 21.79
N TRP A 104 -14.92 11.97 22.61
CA TRP A 104 -15.51 13.31 22.60
C TRP A 104 -14.45 14.39 22.85
N GLU A 105 -13.60 14.15 23.84
CA GLU A 105 -12.40 14.94 24.10
C GLU A 105 -11.20 14.26 23.41
N PRO A 106 -10.66 14.84 22.31
CA PRO A 106 -9.57 14.22 21.56
C PRO A 106 -8.23 14.34 22.27
N LEU A 107 -8.12 15.30 23.19
CA LEU A 107 -6.90 15.55 23.94
C LEU A 107 -6.90 14.69 25.22
N PRO A 108 -5.77 14.05 25.56
CA PRO A 108 -5.66 13.37 26.84
C PRO A 108 -5.85 14.38 27.97
N LEU A 109 -6.67 14.03 28.96
CA LEU A 109 -6.91 14.88 30.14
C LEU A 109 -5.62 15.22 30.91
N VAL A 110 -4.61 14.37 30.78
CA VAL A 110 -3.30 14.54 31.41
C VAL A 110 -2.27 14.82 30.31
N PRO A 111 -1.58 15.97 30.32
CA PRO A 111 -0.51 16.22 29.38
C PRO A 111 0.62 15.20 29.58
N PRO A 112 1.32 14.79 28.50
CA PRO A 112 2.40 13.81 28.61
C PRO A 112 3.51 14.35 29.52
N ASN A 113 3.88 13.55 30.52
CA ASN A 113 4.97 13.92 31.43
C ASN A 113 6.31 13.73 30.70
N PRO A 114 7.17 14.76 30.59
CA PRO A 114 8.45 14.65 29.90
C PRO A 114 9.40 13.60 30.49
N LEU A 115 9.24 13.24 31.77
CA LEU A 115 10.05 12.21 32.42
C LEU A 115 9.66 10.79 32.02
N PHE A 116 8.43 10.59 31.55
CA PHE A 116 7.88 9.28 31.20
C PHE A 116 7.44 9.20 29.73
N ASN A 117 7.58 10.28 28.96
CA ASN A 117 7.31 10.29 27.54
C ASN A 117 8.55 9.82 26.78
N TYR A 118 8.60 8.51 26.51
CA TYR A 118 9.63 7.92 25.67
C TYR A 118 9.13 7.88 24.23
N ASP A 119 9.35 8.97 23.49
CA ASP A 119 9.08 8.97 22.06
C ASP A 119 9.89 7.85 21.40
N ASN A 120 9.28 7.11 20.47
CA ASN A 120 9.94 6.10 19.65
C ASN A 120 10.85 6.78 18.61
N ASN A 121 11.84 7.52 19.08
CA ASN A 121 12.86 8.14 18.26
C ASN A 121 13.73 7.05 17.66
N GLN A 122 13.96 7.14 16.34
CA GLN A 122 14.87 6.23 15.66
C GLN A 122 16.27 6.35 16.29
N CYS A 123 16.88 5.21 16.61
CA CYS A 123 18.28 5.18 17.04
C CYS A 123 19.21 5.59 15.89
N GLU A 124 20.45 5.98 16.20
CA GLU A 124 21.42 6.46 15.21
C GLU A 124 21.65 5.48 14.07
N ILE A 125 21.62 4.18 14.36
CA ILE A 125 21.81 3.11 13.38
C ILE A 125 20.65 3.09 12.38
N THR A 126 19.41 3.20 12.86
CA THR A 126 18.22 3.27 12.00
C THR A 126 18.24 4.54 11.16
N LYS A 127 18.61 5.69 11.74
CA LYS A 127 18.77 6.95 11.01
C LYS A 127 19.84 6.83 9.91
N PHE A 128 20.98 6.22 10.22
CA PHE A 128 22.04 5.98 9.25
C PHE A 128 21.55 5.10 8.09
N ALA A 129 20.86 4.00 8.38
CA ALA A 129 20.32 3.11 7.35
C ALA A 129 19.31 3.83 6.44
N SER A 130 18.42 4.63 7.01
CA SER A 130 17.45 5.44 6.26
C SER A 130 18.15 6.48 5.37
N ASN A 131 19.13 7.21 5.91
CA ASN A 131 19.90 8.21 5.16
C ASN A 131 20.73 7.56 4.04
N TYR A 132 21.35 6.41 4.32
CA TYR A 132 22.11 5.66 3.33
C TYR A 132 21.22 5.22 2.17
N PHE A 133 20.03 4.69 2.47
CA PHE A 133 19.06 4.30 1.45
C PHE A 133 18.56 5.50 0.64
N ALA A 134 18.35 6.66 1.28
CA ALA A 134 17.94 7.88 0.57
C ALA A 134 19.02 8.36 -0.43
N LEU A 135 20.30 8.26 -0.08
CA LEU A 135 21.42 8.71 -0.93
C LEU A 135 21.79 7.69 -2.02
N MET A 136 21.81 6.41 -1.68
CA MET A 136 22.36 5.36 -2.53
C MET A 136 21.27 4.52 -3.21
N HIS A 137 20.00 4.69 -2.83
CA HIS A 137 18.84 3.87 -3.23
C HIS A 137 19.07 2.36 -3.10
N THR A 138 20.00 1.98 -2.24
CA THR A 138 20.36 0.59 -1.94
C THR A 138 20.71 0.50 -0.48
N THR A 139 20.49 -0.67 0.12
CA THR A 139 20.90 -0.92 1.50
C THR A 139 22.39 -1.24 1.54
N PRO A 140 23.11 -0.92 2.64
CA PRO A 140 24.54 -1.23 2.75
C PRO A 140 24.82 -2.75 2.76
N PHE A 141 23.78 -3.55 2.98
CA PHE A 141 23.83 -5.02 2.95
C PHE A 141 23.39 -5.63 1.60
N SER A 142 23.01 -4.80 0.62
CA SER A 142 22.71 -5.28 -0.71
C SER A 142 23.96 -5.91 -1.31
N LYS A 143 23.94 -7.22 -1.54
CA LYS A 143 25.02 -7.94 -2.22
C LYS A 143 25.27 -7.24 -3.55
N LYS A 144 26.47 -6.67 -3.71
CA LYS A 144 26.93 -6.18 -5.02
C LYS A 144 26.80 -7.37 -5.99
N LYS A 145 26.09 -7.19 -7.11
CA LYS A 145 26.11 -8.20 -8.17
C LYS A 145 27.57 -8.53 -8.48
N PRO A 146 27.95 -9.80 -8.58
CA PRO A 146 29.34 -10.14 -8.86
C PRO A 146 29.81 -9.37 -10.09
N ILE A 147 31.04 -8.86 -10.06
CA ILE A 147 31.64 -8.01 -11.12
C ILE A 147 31.47 -8.64 -12.52
N VAL A 148 31.38 -9.97 -12.58
CA VAL A 148 31.11 -10.77 -13.79
C VAL A 148 29.80 -10.35 -14.49
N ASP A 149 28.75 -9.99 -13.75
CA ASP A 149 27.46 -9.58 -14.32
C ASP A 149 27.47 -8.12 -14.81
N LEU A 150 28.27 -7.25 -14.20
CA LEU A 150 28.50 -5.87 -14.66
C LEU A 150 29.30 -5.85 -15.98
N ILE A 151 30.30 -6.71 -16.11
CA ILE A 151 31.12 -6.83 -17.32
C ILE A 151 30.31 -7.39 -18.49
N LYS A 152 29.37 -8.32 -18.25
CA LYS A 152 28.47 -8.84 -19.30
C LYS A 152 27.55 -7.76 -19.86
N ASN A 153 27.04 -6.86 -19.02
CA ASN A 153 26.16 -5.76 -19.43
C ASN A 153 26.88 -4.62 -20.17
N LEU A 154 28.19 -4.44 -19.94
CA LEU A 154 29.03 -3.47 -20.67
C LEU A 154 29.45 -3.96 -22.07
N LYS A 155 29.38 -5.28 -22.32
CA LYS A 155 29.91 -5.91 -23.54
C LYS A 155 28.85 -6.16 -24.62
N THR A 156 27.58 -5.95 -24.32
CA THR A 156 26.51 -5.94 -25.31
C THR A 156 26.32 -4.52 -25.86
N PRO A 157 26.59 -4.25 -27.15
CA PRO A 157 26.26 -2.96 -27.74
C PRO A 157 24.75 -2.73 -27.71
N PRO A 158 24.28 -1.48 -27.67
CA PRO A 158 22.85 -1.18 -27.77
C PRO A 158 22.32 -1.78 -29.08
N SER A 159 21.39 -2.72 -29.00
CA SER A 159 20.70 -3.23 -30.17
C SER A 159 20.03 -2.03 -30.86
N LYS A 160 20.42 -1.76 -32.11
CA LYS A 160 19.81 -0.73 -32.97
C LYS A 160 18.30 -0.73 -32.78
N ALA A 161 17.75 0.37 -32.29
CA ALA A 161 16.33 0.64 -32.40
C ALA A 161 16.00 0.59 -33.90
N ALA A 162 15.17 -0.37 -34.30
CA ALA A 162 14.67 -0.46 -35.66
C ALA A 162 13.89 0.84 -35.96
N ALA A 163 14.40 1.59 -36.94
CA ALA A 163 13.74 2.76 -37.48
C ALA A 163 12.35 2.35 -37.98
N GLY A 164 11.32 2.94 -37.37
CA GLY A 164 9.96 2.89 -37.91
C GLY A 164 9.88 3.83 -39.10
N ASP A 165 9.60 3.27 -40.27
CA ASP A 165 9.32 3.96 -41.52
C ASP A 165 8.20 5.00 -41.34
N ILE A 166 8.52 6.25 -41.66
CA ILE A 166 7.54 7.31 -41.93
C ILE A 166 7.04 7.07 -43.36
N LYS A 167 5.81 6.59 -43.51
CA LYS A 167 5.10 6.60 -44.80
C LYS A 167 4.50 8.00 -45.02
N SER A 168 4.83 8.54 -46.18
CA SER A 168 4.30 9.76 -46.79
C SER A 168 2.81 9.66 -47.09
#